data_AF-G3BBU9-F1
#
_entry.id   AF-G3BBU9-F1
#
_cell.length_a   1.000
_cell.length_b   1.000
_cell.length_c   1.000
_cell.angle_alpha   90.00
_cell.angle_beta   90.00
_cell.angle_gamma   90.00
#
_symmetry.space_group_name_H-M   'P 1'
#
loop_
_entity.id
_entity.type
_entity.pdbx_description
1 polymer ?
#
loop_
_entity_poly.entity_id
_entity_poly.type
_entity_poly.pdbx_seq_one_letter_code
_entity_poly.pdbx_strand_id
1 'polypeptide(L)'
;MSCEDQHLNSHHHGDDDGHHGDHGHDHSHVAPVPTNAAQSLLSKIDTPHVTALNLANPPEDLQKLFKKPQNKYELKPVVASDCDSQLIINIPFLNGSVKLFSLIIRTNGDKYCPKTIKLWKNDKNIDFDNASTKKPTFQIEHPHVGVMYNEDDGTMPESLDSDIEFVEHFLPRHIFTGVQSLTVFVEDIHNNDDEDETRLHYVELRGEFTELSRDPVITLYESAANPADHKNLTVSGSQANIL
;
A
#
# COMPACT_ATOMS: atom_id res chain seq x y z
N MET A 1 67.71 -18.06 -31.44
CA MET A 1 67.41 -18.81 -30.20
C MET A 1 65.91 -19.14 -30.30
N SER A 2 65.50 -20.17 -31.06
CA SER A 2 65.36 -21.60 -30.68
C SER A 2 64.47 -21.76 -29.42
N CYS A 3 63.36 -22.47 -29.34
CA CYS A 3 62.63 -23.48 -30.13
C CYS A 3 61.15 -23.36 -29.67
N GLU A 4 60.13 -23.47 -30.54
CA GLU A 4 59.29 -24.67 -30.73
C GLU A 4 59.10 -25.56 -29.49
N ASP A 5 57.85 -25.68 -29.01
CA ASP A 5 57.29 -26.99 -28.66
C ASP A 5 55.75 -26.96 -28.63
N GLN A 6 55.15 -27.77 -29.49
CA GLN A 6 53.74 -28.13 -29.49
C GLN A 6 53.57 -29.45 -28.74
N HIS A 7 52.60 -29.55 -27.83
CA HIS A 7 52.10 -30.85 -27.37
C HIS A 7 50.57 -30.85 -27.27
N LEU A 8 49.95 -31.55 -28.21
CA LEU A 8 48.62 -32.16 -28.08
C LEU A 8 48.79 -33.52 -27.39
N ASN A 9 48.04 -33.80 -26.32
CA ASN A 9 47.45 -35.13 -26.08
C ASN A 9 46.45 -35.18 -24.90
N SER A 10 45.21 -35.57 -25.24
CA SER A 10 44.38 -36.64 -24.63
C SER A 10 44.05 -36.70 -23.12
N HIS A 11 42.74 -36.63 -22.85
CA HIS A 11 41.87 -37.32 -21.87
C HIS A 11 42.47 -38.14 -20.69
N HIS A 12 41.99 -37.84 -19.47
CA HIS A 12 41.60 -38.86 -18.48
C HIS A 12 40.57 -38.35 -17.45
N HIS A 13 39.72 -39.27 -16.98
CA HIS A 13 38.64 -39.15 -15.98
C HIS A 13 39.14 -39.32 -14.52
N GLY A 14 38.34 -38.84 -13.55
CA GLY A 14 38.38 -39.21 -12.13
C GLY A 14 38.06 -38.04 -11.19
N ASP A 15 36.82 -37.93 -10.72
CA ASP A 15 36.38 -38.10 -9.30
C ASP A 15 36.58 -36.82 -8.47
N ASP A 16 35.49 -36.11 -8.18
CA ASP A 16 34.75 -36.15 -6.90
C ASP A 16 35.50 -35.41 -5.80
N ASP A 17 35.08 -34.17 -5.55
CA ASP A 17 35.13 -33.59 -4.21
C ASP A 17 34.18 -32.40 -4.13
N GLY A 18 33.20 -32.55 -3.26
CA GLY A 18 32.12 -31.61 -3.04
C GLY A 18 32.62 -30.29 -2.45
N HIS A 19 32.17 -29.19 -3.06
CA HIS A 19 32.04 -27.93 -2.36
C HIS A 19 30.59 -27.47 -2.42
N HIS A 20 29.97 -27.51 -1.24
CA HIS A 20 28.78 -26.76 -0.86
C HIS A 20 28.97 -25.29 -1.23
N GLY A 21 28.44 -24.91 -2.39
CA GLY A 21 28.23 -23.53 -2.80
C GLY A 21 26.79 -23.16 -2.47
N ASP A 22 26.66 -22.48 -1.34
CA ASP A 22 25.49 -21.83 -0.80
C ASP A 22 24.49 -21.32 -1.85
N HIS A 23 23.20 -21.51 -1.54
CA HIS A 23 22.08 -21.08 -2.35
C HIS A 23 22.05 -19.55 -2.41
N GLY A 24 22.75 -18.99 -3.40
CA GLY A 24 22.43 -17.68 -3.93
C GLY A 24 20.99 -17.72 -4.40
N HIS A 25 20.08 -17.20 -3.58
CA HIS A 25 18.72 -16.88 -3.99
C HIS A 25 18.83 -15.90 -5.14
N ASP A 26 18.85 -16.45 -6.36
CA ASP A 26 18.54 -15.78 -7.59
C ASP A 26 17.13 -15.20 -7.41
N HIS A 27 17.09 -13.95 -6.95
CA HIS A 27 15.90 -13.13 -7.01
C HIS A 27 15.61 -12.97 -8.48
N SER A 28 14.82 -13.88 -9.04
CA SER A 28 14.40 -13.82 -10.43
C SER A 28 13.91 -12.40 -10.68
N HIS A 29 14.67 -11.63 -11.47
CA HIS A 29 14.31 -10.27 -11.87
C HIS A 29 13.19 -10.36 -12.90
N VAL A 30 12.04 -10.87 -12.47
CA VAL A 30 10.80 -10.75 -13.22
C VAL A 30 10.46 -9.27 -13.14
N ALA A 31 10.58 -8.60 -14.28
CA ALA A 31 10.17 -7.22 -14.42
C ALA A 31 8.74 -7.07 -13.85
N PRO A 32 8.50 -6.04 -13.01
CA PRO A 32 7.19 -5.86 -12.42
C PRO A 32 6.14 -5.72 -13.53
N VAL A 33 4.99 -6.37 -13.32
CA VAL A 33 3.91 -6.34 -14.30
C VAL A 33 3.39 -4.90 -14.41
N PRO A 34 3.43 -4.28 -15.60
CA PRO A 34 3.00 -2.90 -15.77
C PRO A 34 1.52 -2.73 -15.42
N THR A 35 1.15 -1.50 -15.05
CA THR A 35 -0.25 -1.10 -14.86
C THR A 35 -0.73 -0.27 -16.04
N ASN A 36 -2.03 0.05 -16.07
CA ASN A 36 -2.62 0.96 -17.04
C ASN A 36 -3.66 1.88 -16.39
N ALA A 37 -4.04 2.96 -17.09
CA ALA A 37 -4.97 3.96 -16.57
C ALA A 37 -6.38 3.42 -16.26
N ALA A 38 -6.82 2.32 -16.90
CA ALA A 38 -8.13 1.72 -16.61
C ALA A 38 -8.18 1.03 -15.24
N GLN A 39 -7.01 0.79 -14.62
CA GLN A 39 -6.88 0.24 -13.27
C GLN A 39 -6.90 1.33 -12.19
N SER A 40 -7.20 2.59 -12.54
CA SER A 40 -7.30 3.68 -11.56
C SER A 40 -8.37 3.40 -10.52
N LEU A 41 -7.98 3.50 -9.24
CA LEU A 41 -8.86 3.32 -8.09
C LEU A 41 -9.48 4.64 -7.61
N LEU A 42 -9.31 5.75 -8.34
CA LEU A 42 -9.80 7.07 -7.92
C LEU A 42 -11.27 7.06 -7.49
N SER A 43 -12.14 6.43 -8.29
CA SER A 43 -13.59 6.31 -8.00
C SER A 43 -13.92 5.38 -6.83
N LYS A 44 -12.93 4.66 -6.30
CA LYS A 44 -13.04 3.65 -5.24
C LYS A 44 -12.43 4.13 -3.93
N ILE A 45 -11.73 5.27 -3.92
CA ILE A 45 -11.24 5.93 -2.72
C ILE A 45 -12.39 6.72 -2.10
N ASP A 46 -12.55 6.62 -0.78
CA ASP A 46 -13.49 7.43 -0.02
C ASP A 46 -12.82 8.78 0.30
N THR A 47 -12.67 9.62 -0.73
CA THR A 47 -11.89 10.87 -0.68
C THR A 47 -12.32 11.84 0.43
N PRO A 48 -13.62 12.00 0.78
CA PRO A 48 -14.05 12.87 1.87
C PRO A 48 -13.57 12.40 3.26
N HIS A 49 -13.20 11.13 3.41
CA HIS A 49 -12.74 10.54 4.68
C HIS A 49 -11.24 10.23 4.70
N VAL A 50 -10.48 10.74 3.72
CA VAL A 50 -9.01 10.71 3.78
C VAL A 50 -8.58 11.65 4.90
N THR A 51 -7.66 11.17 5.75
CA THR A 51 -7.10 11.97 6.85
C THR A 51 -5.58 11.99 6.79
N ALA A 52 -4.97 12.99 7.41
CA ALA A 52 -3.53 13.08 7.55
C ALA A 52 -3.11 13.52 8.95
N LEU A 53 -1.89 13.15 9.34
CA LEU A 53 -1.20 13.66 10.54
C LEU A 53 0.04 14.45 10.09
N ASN A 54 0.34 15.55 10.79
CA ASN A 54 1.37 16.54 10.43
C ASN A 54 1.13 17.19 9.05
N LEU A 55 -0.09 17.69 8.83
CA LEU A 55 -0.50 18.36 7.59
C LEU A 55 -0.50 19.88 7.81
N ALA A 56 0.25 20.65 7.02
CA ALA A 56 0.26 22.11 7.07
C ALA A 56 -0.99 22.72 6.43
N ASN A 57 -1.51 22.08 5.39
CA ASN A 57 -2.68 22.53 4.65
C ASN A 57 -3.98 22.34 5.43
N PRO A 58 -5.04 23.10 5.08
CA PRO A 58 -6.40 22.77 5.51
C PRO A 58 -6.79 21.33 5.12
N PRO A 59 -7.51 20.58 5.97
CA PRO A 59 -7.88 19.18 5.69
C PRO A 59 -8.59 18.96 4.34
N GLU A 60 -9.36 19.95 3.86
CA GLU A 60 -10.05 19.92 2.57
C GLU A 60 -9.14 19.91 1.35
N ASP A 61 -7.86 20.27 1.49
CA ASP A 61 -6.87 20.20 0.41
C ASP A 61 -6.33 18.79 0.22
N LEU A 62 -6.41 17.93 1.23
CA LEU A 62 -5.86 16.58 1.18
C LEU A 62 -6.53 15.73 0.08
N GLN A 63 -7.85 15.83 -0.06
CA GLN A 63 -8.60 15.17 -1.14
C GLN A 63 -8.18 15.65 -2.54
N LYS A 64 -7.60 16.85 -2.66
CA LYS A 64 -7.16 17.41 -3.95
C LYS A 64 -5.86 16.79 -4.45
N LEU A 65 -5.16 15.97 -3.65
CA LEU A 65 -4.09 15.11 -4.15
C LEU A 65 -4.59 14.04 -5.13
N PHE A 66 -5.84 13.60 -4.98
CA PHE A 66 -6.47 12.57 -5.80
C PHE A 66 -7.17 13.20 -7.00
N LYS A 67 -6.37 13.63 -7.98
CA LYS A 67 -6.87 14.33 -9.18
C LYS A 67 -7.41 13.37 -10.22
N LYS A 68 -8.35 13.85 -11.04
CA LYS A 68 -8.80 13.14 -12.23
C LYS A 68 -7.70 13.15 -13.30
N PRO A 69 -7.74 12.23 -14.27
CA PRO A 69 -6.74 12.20 -15.34
C PRO A 69 -6.59 13.52 -16.11
N GLN A 70 -7.67 14.30 -16.25
CA GLN A 70 -7.66 15.58 -16.97
C GLN A 70 -6.89 16.68 -16.23
N ASN A 71 -6.79 16.58 -14.90
CA ASN A 71 -6.19 17.62 -14.07
C ASN A 71 -4.99 17.10 -13.24
N LYS A 72 -4.48 15.91 -13.56
CA LYS A 72 -3.30 15.33 -12.91
C LYS A 72 -2.05 16.22 -13.03
N TYR A 73 -1.99 17.07 -14.06
CA TYR A 73 -0.85 17.97 -14.31
C TYR A 73 -0.89 19.27 -13.50
N GLU A 74 -2.00 19.60 -12.85
CA GLU A 74 -2.09 20.76 -11.95
C GLU A 74 -1.11 20.57 -10.79
N LEU A 75 -0.35 21.60 -10.44
CA LEU A 75 0.63 21.54 -9.34
C LEU A 75 0.04 21.93 -7.98
N LYS A 76 -1.09 22.66 -7.99
CA LYS A 76 -1.74 23.15 -6.78
C LYS A 76 -3.01 22.35 -6.41
N PRO A 77 -3.38 22.30 -5.12
CA PRO A 77 -2.57 22.73 -3.98
C PRO A 77 -1.34 21.83 -3.79
N VAL A 78 -0.31 22.37 -3.15
CA VAL A 78 0.85 21.59 -2.71
C VAL A 78 0.54 21.11 -1.29
N VAL A 79 0.47 19.80 -1.08
CA VAL A 79 0.31 19.25 0.25
C VAL A 79 1.67 19.16 0.92
N ALA A 80 1.83 19.88 2.02
CA ALA A 80 3.06 19.95 2.80
C ALA A 80 2.87 19.40 4.22
N SER A 81 3.96 18.91 4.81
CA SER A 81 4.02 18.66 6.24
C SER A 81 4.22 19.97 7.03
N ASP A 82 3.82 20.00 8.30
CA ASP A 82 3.75 21.24 9.11
C ASP A 82 5.00 21.49 9.96
N CYS A 83 5.50 20.46 10.66
CA CYS A 83 6.59 20.61 11.63
C CYS A 83 7.90 19.92 11.22
N ASP A 84 7.81 18.81 10.50
CA ASP A 84 8.94 17.96 10.13
C ASP A 84 8.63 17.18 8.84
N SER A 85 9.61 16.42 8.33
CA SER A 85 9.49 15.71 7.06
C SER A 85 8.48 14.57 7.08
N GLN A 86 7.93 14.25 8.25
CA GLN A 86 7.09 13.09 8.46
C GLN A 86 5.64 13.39 8.13
N LEU A 87 5.02 12.64 7.22
CA LEU A 87 3.62 12.84 6.84
C LEU A 87 2.91 11.50 6.79
N ILE A 88 1.83 11.35 7.56
CA ILE A 88 0.97 10.15 7.52
C ILE A 88 -0.32 10.51 6.79
N ILE A 89 -0.69 9.73 5.77
CA ILE A 89 -1.95 9.85 5.04
C ILE A 89 -2.70 8.52 5.14
N ASN A 90 -3.94 8.57 5.64
CA ASN A 90 -4.83 7.42 5.72
C ASN A 90 -5.86 7.50 4.58
N ILE A 91 -5.84 6.50 3.70
CA ILE A 91 -6.64 6.43 2.48
C ILE A 91 -7.65 5.27 2.63
N PRO A 92 -8.90 5.55 3.07
CA PRO A 92 -9.97 4.56 3.04
C PRO A 92 -10.47 4.31 1.62
N PHE A 93 -10.88 3.07 1.35
CA PHE A 93 -11.63 2.72 0.15
C PHE A 93 -13.13 2.63 0.48
N LEU A 94 -13.97 2.78 -0.54
CA LEU A 94 -15.41 2.52 -0.47
C LEU A 94 -15.69 1.06 -0.10
N ASN A 95 -16.96 0.72 0.15
CA ASN A 95 -17.39 -0.60 0.63
C ASN A 95 -16.98 -1.78 -0.29
N GLY A 96 -15.76 -2.25 -0.13
CA GLY A 96 -15.15 -3.24 -0.99
C GLY A 96 -13.73 -3.60 -0.54
N SER A 97 -13.12 -4.45 -1.34
CA SER A 97 -11.79 -5.00 -1.16
C SER A 97 -10.94 -4.65 -2.38
N VAL A 98 -9.78 -4.06 -2.14
CA VAL A 98 -8.82 -3.69 -3.17
C VAL A 98 -7.68 -4.69 -3.22
N LYS A 99 -7.28 -5.04 -4.44
CA LYS A 99 -5.98 -5.63 -4.74
C LYS A 99 -5.10 -4.56 -5.38
N LEU A 100 -4.14 -4.03 -4.62
CA LEU A 100 -3.33 -2.88 -5.03
C LEU A 100 -2.15 -3.34 -5.89
N PHE A 101 -1.92 -2.64 -7.00
CA PHE A 101 -0.86 -2.95 -7.97
C PHE A 101 0.26 -1.94 -7.94
N SER A 102 -0.05 -0.65 -7.85
CA SER A 102 0.95 0.40 -7.78
C SER A 102 0.44 1.64 -7.07
N LEU A 103 1.40 2.40 -6.56
CA LEU A 103 1.26 3.75 -6.01
C LEU A 103 2.02 4.69 -6.93
N ILE A 104 1.32 5.65 -7.54
CA ILE A 104 1.92 6.68 -8.38
C ILE A 104 1.86 7.99 -7.60
N ILE A 105 3.00 8.64 -7.45
CA ILE A 105 3.09 9.92 -6.76
C ILE A 105 3.81 10.95 -7.62
N ARG A 106 3.35 12.20 -7.52
CA ARG A 106 4.09 13.37 -8.00
C ARG A 106 4.45 14.20 -6.78
N THR A 107 5.74 14.36 -6.55
CA THR A 107 6.28 15.04 -5.37
C THR A 107 7.09 16.24 -5.81
N ASN A 108 7.57 17.02 -4.85
CA ASN A 108 8.70 17.89 -5.10
C ASN A 108 9.94 17.03 -5.45
N GLY A 109 10.83 17.55 -6.30
CA GLY A 109 12.06 16.86 -6.70
C GLY A 109 13.35 17.61 -6.38
N ASP A 110 13.29 18.68 -5.60
CA ASP A 110 14.47 19.39 -5.10
C ASP A 110 14.64 19.16 -3.60
N LYS A 111 14.37 20.16 -2.77
CA LYS A 111 14.66 20.22 -1.35
C LYS A 111 13.60 19.53 -0.48
N TYR A 112 12.38 19.35 -0.97
CA TYR A 112 11.25 18.76 -0.24
C TYR A 112 10.84 17.37 -0.75
N CYS A 113 11.78 16.66 -1.39
CA CYS A 113 11.53 15.39 -2.06
C CYS A 113 11.52 14.21 -1.07
N PRO A 114 10.41 13.46 -0.94
CA PRO A 114 10.36 12.25 -0.11
C PRO A 114 11.45 11.26 -0.47
N LYS A 115 11.95 10.52 0.52
CA LYS A 115 12.91 9.44 0.30
C LYS A 115 12.34 8.11 0.73
N THR A 116 12.00 7.95 2.00
CA THR A 116 11.48 6.68 2.52
C THR A 116 9.97 6.76 2.70
N ILE A 117 9.25 5.87 2.02
CA ILE A 117 7.79 5.77 2.14
C ILE A 117 7.43 4.37 2.65
N LYS A 118 6.75 4.31 3.80
CA LYS A 118 6.26 3.06 4.40
C LYS A 118 4.76 2.93 4.21
N LEU A 119 4.31 1.70 3.92
CA LEU A 119 2.92 1.39 3.65
C LEU A 119 2.38 0.37 4.65
N TRP A 120 1.18 0.59 5.17
CA TRP A 120 0.41 -0.41 5.90
C TRP A 120 -0.96 -0.60 5.27
N LYS A 121 -1.37 -1.87 5.09
CA LYS A 121 -2.74 -2.18 4.69
C LYS A 121 -3.61 -2.44 5.92
N ASN A 122 -4.84 -1.92 5.89
CA ASN A 122 -5.89 -2.17 6.89
C ASN A 122 -5.52 -1.78 8.33
N ASP A 123 -4.65 -0.78 8.48
CA ASP A 123 -4.12 -0.39 9.77
C ASP A 123 -4.16 1.14 9.91
N LYS A 124 -5.29 1.64 10.41
CA LYS A 124 -5.52 3.09 10.56
C LYS A 124 -4.93 3.65 11.86
N ASN A 125 -4.31 2.80 12.68
CA ASN A 125 -3.79 3.17 13.99
C ASN A 125 -2.29 3.51 13.92
N ILE A 126 -1.75 3.75 12.72
CA ILE A 126 -0.38 4.21 12.57
C ILE A 126 -0.31 5.70 12.95
N ASP A 127 0.60 5.99 13.87
CA ASP A 127 0.94 7.32 14.35
C ASP A 127 2.46 7.43 14.48
N PHE A 128 2.98 8.61 14.84
CA PHE A 128 4.42 8.84 14.97
C PHE A 128 5.06 8.04 16.13
N ASP A 129 4.28 7.66 17.14
CA ASP A 129 4.77 6.87 18.27
C ASP A 129 5.06 5.42 17.86
N ASN A 130 4.27 4.87 16.92
CA ASN A 130 4.37 3.47 16.54
C ASN A 130 4.91 3.22 15.12
N ALA A 131 4.95 4.20 14.23
CA ALA A 131 5.39 4.03 12.84
C ALA A 131 6.83 3.51 12.69
N SER A 132 7.71 3.82 13.66
CA SER A 132 9.10 3.36 13.68
C SER A 132 9.27 1.90 14.15
N THR A 133 8.37 1.42 15.02
CA THR A 133 8.48 0.09 15.64
C THR A 133 7.61 -0.94 14.94
N LYS A 134 6.49 -0.52 14.37
CA LYS A 134 5.57 -1.41 13.68
C LYS A 134 6.11 -1.76 12.30
N LYS A 135 6.19 -3.05 11.99
CA LYS A 135 6.67 -3.51 10.69
C LYS A 135 5.73 -3.03 9.57
N PRO A 136 6.23 -2.30 8.55
CA PRO A 136 5.43 -1.93 7.40
C PRO A 136 5.06 -3.15 6.56
N THR A 137 3.91 -3.08 5.88
CA THR A 137 3.52 -4.08 4.87
C THR A 137 4.50 -4.07 3.71
N PHE A 138 4.98 -2.87 3.33
CA PHE A 138 6.00 -2.67 2.32
C PHE A 138 6.70 -1.32 2.54
N GLN A 139 7.97 -1.23 2.15
CA GLN A 139 8.74 0.00 2.19
C GLN A 139 9.24 0.30 0.78
N ILE A 140 9.14 1.58 0.41
CA ILE A 140 9.51 2.13 -0.87
C ILE A 140 10.65 3.12 -0.64
N GLU A 141 11.66 3.05 -1.49
CA GLU A 141 12.65 4.11 -1.67
C GLU A 141 12.23 4.94 -2.88
N HIS A 142 11.80 6.17 -2.63
CA HIS A 142 11.41 7.12 -3.67
C HIS A 142 12.67 7.76 -4.27
N PRO A 143 12.85 7.72 -5.60
CA PRO A 143 13.97 8.39 -6.24
C PRO A 143 13.84 9.91 -6.08
N HIS A 144 14.99 10.60 -6.14
CA HIS A 144 15.05 12.06 -6.11
C HIS A 144 14.59 12.65 -7.46
N VAL A 145 13.29 12.51 -7.74
CA VAL A 145 12.62 12.91 -8.98
C VAL A 145 11.29 13.54 -8.62
N GLY A 146 10.97 14.68 -9.21
CA GLY A 146 9.73 15.38 -8.94
C GLY A 146 9.69 16.75 -9.61
N VAL A 147 8.80 17.60 -9.12
CA VAL A 147 8.61 18.98 -9.60
C VAL A 147 9.76 19.85 -9.10
N MET A 148 10.43 20.56 -10.01
CA MET A 148 11.57 21.47 -9.73
C MET A 148 11.13 22.91 -9.44
N TYR A 149 9.97 23.08 -8.80
CA TYR A 149 9.42 24.38 -8.44
C TYR A 149 8.97 24.34 -6.99
N ASN A 150 9.33 25.35 -6.21
CA ASN A 150 8.83 25.53 -4.85
C ASN A 150 7.76 26.61 -4.84
N GLU A 151 6.73 26.41 -4.00
CA GLU A 151 5.67 27.41 -3.84
C GLU A 151 6.22 28.71 -3.24
N ASP A 152 7.21 28.61 -2.36
CA ASP A 152 7.84 29.75 -1.66
C ASP A 152 8.60 30.70 -2.59
N ASP A 153 9.08 30.19 -3.74
CA ASP A 153 9.82 30.98 -4.72
C ASP A 153 8.88 31.89 -5.54
N GLY A 154 7.57 31.66 -5.48
CA GLY A 154 6.56 32.42 -6.23
C GLY A 154 6.59 32.19 -7.75
N THR A 155 7.43 31.29 -8.25
CA THR A 155 7.61 30.99 -9.68
C THR A 155 6.90 29.71 -10.14
N MET A 156 6.19 29.03 -9.24
CA MET A 156 5.51 27.77 -9.56
C MET A 156 4.38 28.00 -10.59
N PRO A 157 4.40 27.29 -11.74
CA PRO A 157 3.31 27.36 -12.71
C PRO A 157 2.03 26.67 -12.18
N GLU A 158 0.88 26.96 -12.77
CA GLU A 158 -0.39 26.31 -12.39
C GLU A 158 -0.41 24.81 -12.74
N SER A 159 0.17 24.45 -13.89
CA SER A 159 0.30 23.08 -14.38
C SER A 159 1.66 22.85 -15.03
N LEU A 160 2.07 21.58 -15.06
CA LEU A 160 3.25 21.11 -15.76
C LEU A 160 2.91 19.83 -16.52
N ASP A 161 2.75 19.95 -17.84
CA ASP A 161 2.32 18.87 -18.74
C ASP A 161 3.49 17.95 -19.11
N SER A 162 4.01 17.24 -18.11
CA SER A 162 5.10 16.28 -18.23
C SER A 162 4.79 15.07 -17.35
N ASP A 163 5.05 13.87 -17.85
CA ASP A 163 4.91 12.63 -17.08
C ASP A 163 6.20 12.26 -16.33
N ILE A 164 7.31 12.97 -16.56
CA ILE A 164 8.64 12.63 -16.03
C ILE A 164 8.70 12.76 -14.51
N GLU A 165 7.93 13.69 -13.93
CA GLU A 165 7.92 13.93 -12.48
C GLU A 165 6.98 12.97 -11.74
N PHE A 166 6.26 12.09 -12.45
CA PHE A 166 5.44 11.06 -11.84
C PHE A 166 6.27 9.80 -11.65
N VAL A 167 6.31 9.31 -10.42
CA VAL A 167 7.01 8.05 -10.10
C VAL A 167 5.98 6.98 -9.77
N GLU A 168 6.02 5.90 -10.53
CA GLU A 168 5.20 4.71 -10.28
C GLU A 168 5.99 3.67 -9.47
N HIS A 169 5.48 3.38 -8.27
CA HIS A 169 5.98 2.33 -7.40
C HIS A 169 5.13 1.08 -7.56
N PHE A 170 5.69 0.05 -8.19
CA PHE A 170 5.02 -1.24 -8.32
C PHE A 170 5.02 -1.98 -6.98
N LEU A 171 3.85 -2.41 -6.55
CA LEU A 171 3.65 -3.10 -5.29
C LEU A 171 3.52 -4.61 -5.50
N PRO A 172 3.99 -5.42 -4.54
CA PRO A 172 3.83 -6.86 -4.58
C PRO A 172 2.34 -7.23 -4.45
N ARG A 173 1.69 -7.47 -5.60
CA ARG A 173 0.24 -7.70 -5.74
C ARG A 173 -0.30 -8.84 -4.86
N HIS A 174 0.55 -9.81 -4.48
CA HIS A 174 0.18 -10.91 -3.60
C HIS A 174 0.09 -10.47 -2.12
N ILE A 175 0.90 -9.51 -1.71
CA ILE A 175 0.88 -8.92 -0.36
C ILE A 175 -0.29 -7.95 -0.23
N PHE A 176 -0.51 -7.10 -1.24
CA PHE A 176 -1.56 -6.08 -1.22
C PHE A 176 -2.92 -6.60 -1.75
N THR A 177 -3.36 -7.76 -1.27
CA THR A 177 -4.74 -8.24 -1.43
C THR A 177 -5.58 -7.88 -0.19
N GLY A 178 -6.89 -7.71 -0.38
CA GLY A 178 -7.81 -7.51 0.75
C GLY A 178 -7.75 -6.12 1.38
N VAL A 179 -7.31 -5.10 0.64
CA VAL A 179 -7.07 -3.75 1.17
C VAL A 179 -8.40 -2.98 1.24
N GLN A 180 -8.80 -2.57 2.44
CA GLN A 180 -9.95 -1.71 2.74
C GLN A 180 -9.50 -0.29 3.13
N SER A 181 -8.26 -0.16 3.61
CA SER A 181 -7.59 1.13 3.80
C SER A 181 -6.10 0.98 3.60
N LEU A 182 -5.45 2.04 3.12
CA LEU A 182 -4.01 2.13 2.96
C LEU A 182 -3.51 3.31 3.79
N THR A 183 -2.52 3.06 4.63
CA THR A 183 -1.79 4.12 5.32
C THR A 183 -0.44 4.31 4.65
N VAL A 184 -0.18 5.54 4.23
CA VAL A 184 1.06 5.99 3.60
C VAL A 184 1.80 6.87 4.59
N PHE A 185 3.04 6.53 4.90
CA PHE A 185 3.90 7.31 5.77
C PHE A 185 5.14 7.73 5.01
N VAL A 186 5.35 9.04 4.86
CA VAL A 186 6.64 9.60 4.49
C VAL A 186 7.45 9.70 5.78
N GLU A 187 8.58 9.02 5.84
CA GLU A 187 9.45 8.99 7.03
C GLU A 187 10.53 10.07 6.98
N ASP A 188 11.14 10.26 5.81
CA ASP A 188 12.23 11.21 5.59
C ASP A 188 12.25 11.72 4.13
N ILE A 189 13.05 12.76 3.90
CA ILE A 189 13.30 13.36 2.58
C ILE A 189 14.76 13.15 2.15
N HIS A 190 15.08 13.47 0.90
CA HIS A 190 16.47 13.38 0.41
C HIS A 190 17.38 14.43 1.04
N ASN A 191 16.86 15.61 1.39
CA ASN A 191 17.64 16.75 1.89
C ASN A 191 17.39 17.06 3.39
N ASN A 192 17.51 16.05 4.26
CA ASN A 192 17.21 16.16 5.70
C ASN A 192 18.14 17.11 6.50
N ASP A 193 19.19 17.67 5.89
CA ASP A 193 20.15 18.52 6.62
C ASP A 193 19.70 20.00 6.66
N ASP A 194 18.93 20.45 5.67
CA ASP A 194 18.59 21.86 5.45
C ASP A 194 17.08 22.13 5.46
N GLU A 195 16.26 21.12 5.20
CA GLU A 195 14.80 21.26 5.14
C GLU A 195 14.13 20.15 5.93
N ASP A 196 13.00 20.52 6.54
CA ASP A 196 12.22 19.65 7.39
C ASP A 196 10.80 19.49 6.84
N GLU A 197 10.54 19.69 5.55
CA GLU A 197 9.20 19.53 4.97
C GLU A 197 9.19 18.51 3.83
N THR A 198 8.11 17.75 3.73
CA THR A 198 7.83 16.95 2.53
C THR A 198 6.70 17.59 1.73
N ARG A 199 6.80 17.59 0.39
CA ARG A 199 5.78 18.18 -0.48
C ARG A 199 5.28 17.23 -1.56
N LEU A 200 3.95 17.14 -1.67
CA LEU A 200 3.22 16.27 -2.60
C LEU A 200 2.28 17.09 -3.49
N HIS A 201 2.20 16.75 -4.76
CA HIS A 201 1.31 17.39 -5.75
C HIS A 201 0.18 16.48 -6.23
N TYR A 202 0.41 15.16 -6.24
CA TYR A 202 -0.54 14.19 -6.77
C TYR A 202 -0.30 12.79 -6.20
N VAL A 203 -1.40 12.05 -5.99
CA VAL A 203 -1.39 10.63 -5.63
C VAL A 203 -2.42 9.88 -6.47
N GLU A 204 -2.00 8.76 -7.06
CA GLU A 204 -2.87 7.80 -7.75
C GLU A 204 -2.58 6.38 -7.28
N LEU A 205 -3.64 5.62 -7.06
CA LEU A 205 -3.59 4.21 -6.72
C LEU A 205 -4.16 3.42 -7.88
N ARG A 206 -3.45 2.37 -8.31
CA ARG A 206 -3.94 1.45 -9.34
C ARG A 206 -4.09 0.04 -8.81
N GLY A 207 -5.13 -0.65 -9.24
CA GLY A 207 -5.45 -1.99 -8.76
C GLY A 207 -6.76 -2.54 -9.31
N GLU A 208 -7.23 -3.59 -8.65
CA GLU A 208 -8.57 -4.17 -8.85
C GLU A 208 -9.43 -3.90 -7.62
N PHE A 209 -10.69 -3.55 -7.83
CA PHE A 209 -11.67 -3.38 -6.76
C PHE A 209 -12.74 -4.46 -6.87
N THR A 210 -13.04 -5.11 -5.75
CA THR A 210 -14.13 -6.06 -5.60
C THR A 210 -15.13 -5.49 -4.59
N GLU A 211 -16.36 -5.29 -5.00
CA GLU A 211 -17.41 -4.80 -4.11
C GLU A 211 -17.75 -5.85 -3.05
N LEU A 212 -17.89 -5.41 -1.80
CA LEU A 212 -18.32 -6.28 -0.70
C LEU A 212 -19.84 -6.13 -0.55
N SER A 213 -20.60 -7.07 -1.12
CA SER A 213 -22.03 -7.17 -0.85
C SER A 213 -22.21 -7.50 0.64
N ARG A 214 -22.80 -6.57 1.39
CA ARG A 214 -23.45 -6.89 2.66
C ARG A 214 -24.83 -7.41 2.32
N ASP A 215 -24.93 -8.66 1.87
CA ASP A 215 -26.20 -9.37 2.03
C ASP A 215 -26.38 -9.56 3.54
N PRO A 216 -27.41 -8.96 4.17
CA PRO A 216 -27.70 -9.28 5.54
C PRO A 216 -28.03 -10.77 5.55
N VAL A 217 -27.20 -11.57 6.23
CA VAL A 217 -27.63 -12.90 6.63
C VAL A 217 -28.76 -12.66 7.63
N ILE A 218 -29.98 -12.58 7.13
CA ILE A 218 -31.18 -12.70 7.95
C ILE A 218 -31.16 -14.15 8.40
N THR A 219 -30.45 -14.43 9.49
CA THR A 219 -30.69 -15.63 10.27
C THR A 219 -32.10 -15.46 10.82
N LEU A 220 -33.08 -15.92 10.04
CA LEU A 220 -34.38 -16.26 10.56
C LEU A 220 -34.13 -17.44 11.50
N TYR A 221 -33.86 -17.12 12.77
CA TYR A 221 -33.98 -18.11 13.82
C TYR A 221 -35.46 -18.50 13.80
N GLU A 222 -35.76 -19.67 13.23
CA GLU A 222 -37.03 -20.35 13.40
C GLU A 222 -37.19 -20.74 14.88
N SER A 223 -37.36 -19.74 15.74
CA SER A 223 -37.82 -19.92 17.12
C SER A 223 -39.33 -20.08 17.11
N ALA A 224 -39.83 -21.07 16.37
CA ALA A 224 -41.12 -21.66 16.66
C ALA A 224 -40.86 -22.80 17.65
N ALA A 225 -40.85 -22.49 18.95
CA ALA A 225 -41.06 -23.53 19.94
C ALA A 225 -42.46 -24.11 19.68
N ASN A 226 -42.51 -25.31 19.08
CA ASN A 226 -43.76 -26.03 18.93
C ASN A 226 -44.20 -26.49 20.33
N PRO A 227 -45.32 -25.99 20.90
CA PRO A 227 -45.74 -26.32 22.26
C PRO A 227 -46.20 -27.78 22.45
N ALA A 228 -46.16 -28.59 21.38
CA ALA A 228 -46.68 -29.94 21.35
C ALA A 228 -45.70 -31.04 21.78
N ASP A 229 -44.42 -30.75 22.04
CA ASP A 229 -43.40 -31.81 22.26
C ASP A 229 -42.92 -32.00 23.72
N HIS A 230 -43.63 -31.44 24.70
CA HIS A 230 -43.46 -31.82 26.09
C HIS A 230 -44.49 -32.89 26.48
N LYS A 231 -44.13 -34.17 26.34
CA LYS A 231 -44.87 -35.27 26.97
C LYS A 231 -44.76 -35.13 28.49
N ASN A 232 -45.87 -34.76 29.12
CA ASN A 232 -46.05 -34.86 30.56
C ASN A 232 -45.87 -36.32 30.99
N LEU A 233 -44.78 -36.63 31.71
CA LEU A 233 -44.65 -37.86 32.48
C LEU A 233 -45.55 -37.75 33.73
N THR A 234 -46.86 -37.92 33.55
CA THR A 234 -47.76 -38.26 34.65
C THR A 234 -47.64 -39.75 34.93
N VAL A 235 -46.77 -40.13 35.86
CA VAL A 235 -46.79 -41.48 36.46
C VAL A 235 -47.93 -41.51 37.48
N SER A 236 -49.08 -42.01 37.05
CA SER A 236 -50.19 -42.39 37.94
C SER A 236 -50.05 -43.85 38.35
N GLY A 237 -49.95 -44.08 39.66
CA GLY A 237 -50.71 -45.10 40.38
C GLY A 237 -50.12 -46.51 40.50
N SER A 238 -49.79 -46.90 41.73
CA SER A 238 -50.23 -48.21 42.25
C SER A 238 -50.71 -48.04 43.69
N GLN A 239 -52.02 -48.13 43.86
CA GLN A 239 -52.64 -48.43 45.15
C GLN A 239 -52.36 -49.90 45.48
N ALA A 240 -51.96 -50.19 46.72
CA ALA A 240 -52.17 -51.49 47.33
C ALA A 240 -52.64 -51.25 48.77
N ASN A 241 -53.89 -51.61 49.01
CA ASN A 241 -54.61 -51.52 50.26
C ASN A 241 -54.76 -52.93 50.81
N ILE A 242 -54.21 -53.27 52.00
CA ILE A 242 -54.70 -54.43 52.77
C ILE A 242 -54.40 -54.26 54.28
N LEU A 243 -55.51 -54.21 55.05
CA LEU A 243 -55.74 -54.47 56.49
C LEU A 243 -55.02 -53.64 57.56
#